data_AF-A0A0R3XCX3-F1
#
_entry.id   AF-A0A0R3XCX3-F1
#
_cell.length_a   1.000
_cell.length_b   1.000
_cell.length_c   1.000
_cell.angle_alpha   90.00
_cell.angle_beta   90.00
_cell.angle_gamma   90.00
#
_symmetry.space_group_name_H-M   'P 1'
#
loop_
_entity.id
_entity.type
_entity.pdbx_description
1 polymer ?
#
loop_
_entity_poly.entity_id
_entity_poly.type
_entity_poly.pdbx_seq_one_letter_code
_entity_poly.pdbx_strand_id
1 'polypeptide(L)'
;MDAAQFQCMVDQCGALRRDHGDDSRTAQVNQLFQQNNQLLRACDELIDHFSAVATQSAKWNAACQDFVDFTDRQASTISRFNNSSINAIPTEQCLADLKKVQVELDTSVAKRQLVADETQKLTVTLSRAVHSLDSISVLIPAGSTRVYPSHSFRLSVNYRWHDIVMSAVRSLDSMVKETPNVSCHFEKNAGLINLVVIENS
;
A
#
# COMPACT_ATOMS: atom_id res chain seq x y z
N MET A 1 -11.77 -31.86 -7.58
CA MET A 1 -12.95 -32.52 -8.17
C MET A 1 -12.43 -33.42 -9.27
N ASP A 2 -12.67 -34.72 -9.21
CA ASP A 2 -12.04 -35.68 -10.11
C ASP A 2 -12.69 -35.64 -11.51
N ALA A 3 -11.88 -35.72 -12.57
CA ALA A 3 -12.34 -35.61 -13.96
C ALA A 3 -13.38 -36.68 -14.32
N ALA A 4 -13.28 -37.86 -13.69
CA ALA A 4 -14.24 -38.95 -13.84
C ALA A 4 -15.63 -38.60 -13.28
N GLN A 5 -15.70 -37.82 -12.19
CA GLN A 5 -16.98 -37.39 -11.62
C GLN A 5 -17.67 -36.34 -12.50
N PHE A 6 -16.90 -35.45 -13.12
CA PHE A 6 -17.45 -34.47 -14.08
C PHE A 6 -18.00 -35.16 -15.33
N GLN A 7 -17.27 -36.13 -15.88
CA GLN A 7 -17.72 -36.89 -17.05
C GLN A 7 -19.01 -37.68 -16.77
N CYS A 8 -19.10 -38.31 -15.60
CA CYS A 8 -20.30 -39.05 -15.19
C CYS A 8 -21.54 -38.13 -15.09
N MET A 9 -21.39 -36.91 -14.58
CA MET A 9 -22.48 -35.93 -14.56
C MET A 9 -22.88 -35.46 -15.96
N VAL A 10 -21.92 -35.27 -16.86
CA VAL A 10 -22.19 -34.89 -18.27
C VAL A 10 -22.97 -35.98 -18.99
N ASP A 11 -22.61 -37.25 -18.76
CA ASP A 11 -23.27 -38.40 -19.38
C ASP A 11 -24.70 -38.58 -18.86
N GLN A 12 -24.94 -38.36 -17.56
CA GLN A 12 -26.28 -38.36 -16.97
C GLN A 12 -27.17 -37.22 -17.49
N CYS A 13 -26.61 -36.02 -17.69
CA CYS A 13 -27.32 -34.91 -18.33
C CYS A 13 -27.66 -35.22 -19.80
N GLY A 14 -26.76 -35.90 -20.51
CA GLY A 14 -27.00 -36.35 -21.89
C GLY A 14 -28.10 -37.42 -22.00
N ALA A 15 -28.22 -38.31 -21.02
CA ALA A 15 -29.31 -39.28 -20.95
C ALA A 15 -30.68 -38.62 -20.69
N LEU A 16 -30.75 -37.70 -19.71
CA LEU A 16 -31.98 -36.97 -19.37
C LEU A 16 -32.50 -36.10 -20.53
N ARG A 17 -31.59 -35.54 -21.35
CA ARG A 17 -31.94 -34.80 -22.57
C ARG A 17 -32.62 -35.67 -23.63
N ARG A 18 -32.27 -36.97 -23.70
CA ARG A 18 -32.84 -37.90 -24.68
C ARG A 18 -34.21 -38.43 -24.25
N ASP A 19 -34.38 -38.70 -22.96
CA ASP A 19 -35.62 -39.31 -22.45
C ASP A 19 -36.76 -38.31 -22.23
N HIS A 20 -36.48 -37.01 -22.16
CA HIS A 20 -37.45 -35.94 -21.90
C HIS A 20 -37.39 -34.81 -22.93
N GLY A 21 -37.36 -35.16 -24.22
CA GLY A 21 -37.29 -34.27 -25.39
C GLY A 21 -38.48 -33.32 -25.56
N ASP A 22 -38.81 -32.57 -24.53
CA ASP A 22 -39.47 -31.28 -24.61
C ASP A 22 -38.35 -30.27 -24.90
N ASP A 23 -38.24 -29.83 -26.15
CA ASP A 23 -37.19 -28.92 -26.63
C ASP A 23 -37.07 -27.67 -25.74
N SER A 24 -38.17 -27.27 -25.08
CA SER A 24 -38.20 -26.19 -24.10
C SER A 24 -37.34 -26.46 -22.85
N ARG A 25 -37.38 -27.68 -22.30
CA ARG A 25 -36.57 -28.09 -21.14
C ARG A 25 -35.10 -28.24 -21.51
N THR A 26 -34.82 -28.77 -22.69
CA THR A 26 -33.45 -28.87 -23.21
C THR A 26 -32.81 -27.50 -23.43
N ALA A 27 -33.57 -26.54 -23.96
CA ALA A 27 -33.13 -25.15 -24.11
C ALA A 27 -32.90 -24.45 -22.76
N GLN A 28 -33.80 -24.64 -21.78
CA GLN A 28 -33.63 -24.09 -20.42
C GLN A 28 -32.38 -24.65 -19.73
N VAL A 29 -32.13 -25.96 -19.82
CA VAL A 29 -30.94 -26.59 -19.24
C VAL A 29 -29.67 -26.05 -19.92
N ASN A 30 -29.65 -25.90 -21.25
CA ASN A 30 -28.53 -25.26 -21.96
C ASN A 30 -28.26 -23.84 -21.49
N GLN A 31 -29.32 -23.04 -21.32
CA GLN A 31 -29.21 -21.66 -20.85
C GLN A 31 -28.63 -21.60 -19.44
N LEU A 32 -29.07 -22.46 -18.53
CA LEU A 32 -28.51 -22.56 -17.18
C LEU A 32 -27.03 -22.98 -17.18
N PHE A 33 -26.65 -23.93 -18.03
CA PHE A 33 -25.24 -24.31 -18.19
C PHE A 33 -24.38 -23.15 -18.71
N GLN A 34 -24.88 -22.37 -19.67
CA GLN A 34 -24.18 -21.20 -20.19
C GLN A 34 -24.03 -20.11 -19.12
N GLN A 35 -25.10 -19.82 -18.36
CA GLN A 35 -25.08 -18.85 -17.27
C GLN A 35 -24.11 -19.28 -16.15
N ASN A 36 -24.13 -20.55 -15.75
CA ASN A 36 -23.20 -21.07 -14.74
C ASN A 36 -21.74 -20.98 -15.21
N ASN A 37 -21.46 -21.31 -16.48
CA ASN A 37 -20.11 -21.17 -17.03
C ASN A 37 -19.65 -19.70 -17.09
N GLN A 38 -20.55 -18.76 -17.40
CA GLN A 38 -20.26 -17.33 -17.37
C GLN A 38 -19.98 -16.85 -15.94
N LEU A 39 -20.77 -17.31 -14.96
CA LEU A 39 -20.57 -16.98 -13.55
C LEU A 39 -19.25 -17.54 -13.01
N LEU A 40 -18.88 -18.78 -13.37
CA LEU A 40 -17.62 -19.38 -12.95
C LEU A 40 -16.42 -18.58 -13.47
N ARG A 41 -16.42 -18.21 -14.76
CA ARG A 41 -15.37 -17.36 -15.34
C ARG A 41 -15.29 -15.99 -14.67
N ALA A 42 -16.44 -15.41 -14.36
CA ALA A 42 -16.52 -14.14 -13.65
C ALA A 42 -15.96 -14.25 -12.21
N CYS A 43 -16.22 -15.37 -11.51
CA CYS A 43 -15.62 -15.63 -10.21
C CYS A 43 -14.10 -15.75 -10.28
N ASP A 44 -13.57 -16.46 -11.28
CA ASP A 44 -12.12 -16.57 -11.50
C ASP A 44 -11.50 -15.19 -11.75
N GLU A 45 -12.14 -14.36 -12.58
CA GLU A 45 -11.71 -13.00 -12.85
C GLU A 45 -11.72 -12.13 -11.57
N LEU A 46 -12.73 -12.27 -10.70
CA LEU A 46 -12.76 -11.55 -9.41
C LEU A 46 -11.64 -11.99 -8.47
N ILE A 47 -11.34 -13.28 -8.43
CA ILE A 47 -10.24 -13.83 -7.63
C ILE A 47 -8.91 -13.20 -8.09
N ASP A 48 -8.69 -13.09 -9.39
CA ASP A 48 -7.49 -12.45 -9.95
C ASP A 48 -7.42 -10.95 -9.57
N HIS A 49 -8.53 -10.24 -9.69
CA HIS A 49 -8.61 -8.82 -9.29
C HIS A 49 -8.31 -8.63 -7.80
N PHE A 50 -8.91 -9.42 -6.91
CA PHE A 50 -8.64 -9.33 -5.47
C PHE A 50 -7.21 -9.75 -5.12
N SER A 51 -6.64 -10.72 -5.82
CA SER A 51 -5.24 -11.12 -5.65
C SER A 51 -4.28 -10.00 -6.06
N ALA A 52 -4.61 -9.25 -7.13
CA ALA A 52 -3.86 -8.07 -7.54
C ALA A 52 -3.97 -6.93 -6.50
N VAL A 53 -5.16 -6.69 -5.94
CA VAL A 53 -5.37 -5.72 -4.84
C VAL A 53 -4.54 -6.10 -3.62
N ALA A 54 -4.57 -7.38 -3.21
CA ALA A 54 -3.81 -7.86 -2.06
C ALA A 54 -2.29 -7.68 -2.26
N THR A 55 -1.78 -8.05 -3.43
CA THR A 55 -0.37 -7.88 -3.80
C THR A 55 0.05 -6.41 -3.78
N GLN A 56 -0.77 -5.54 -4.37
CA GLN A 56 -0.47 -4.11 -4.42
C GLN A 56 -0.58 -3.45 -3.03
N SER A 57 -1.51 -3.91 -2.19
CA SER A 57 -1.64 -3.49 -0.80
C SER A 57 -0.39 -3.85 0.02
N ALA A 58 0.20 -5.03 -0.18
CA ALA A 58 1.44 -5.41 0.48
C ALA A 58 2.62 -4.49 0.11
N LYS A 59 2.77 -4.14 -1.18
CA LYS A 59 3.80 -3.20 -1.65
C LYS A 59 3.62 -1.81 -1.06
N TRP A 60 2.38 -1.32 -1.07
CA TRP A 60 2.04 -0.02 -0.49
C TRP A 60 2.30 0.03 1.02
N ASN A 61 1.94 -1.02 1.77
CA ASN A 61 2.24 -1.14 3.20
C ASN A 61 3.75 -1.12 3.47
N ALA A 62 4.55 -1.85 2.67
CA ALA A 62 6.00 -1.87 2.83
C ALA A 62 6.62 -0.49 2.57
N ALA A 63 6.15 0.24 1.54
CA ALA A 63 6.61 1.59 1.25
C ALA A 63 6.26 2.57 2.39
N CYS A 64 5.05 2.49 2.95
CA CYS A 64 4.65 3.32 4.08
C CYS A 64 5.47 3.04 5.34
N GLN A 65 5.70 1.77 5.67
CA GLN A 65 6.52 1.38 6.82
C GLN A 65 7.96 1.87 6.67
N ASP A 66 8.59 1.64 5.51
CA ASP A 66 9.97 2.11 5.25
C ASP A 66 10.09 3.64 5.36
N PHE A 67 9.09 4.39 4.89
CA PHE A 67 9.06 5.85 5.02
C PHE A 67 8.97 6.30 6.49
N VAL A 68 8.11 5.65 7.29
CA VAL A 68 7.95 5.96 8.71
C VAL A 68 9.21 5.59 9.49
N ASP A 69 9.75 4.39 9.30
CA ASP A 69 10.99 3.93 9.94
C ASP A 69 12.20 4.81 9.56
N PHE A 70 12.24 5.30 8.32
CA PHE A 70 13.22 6.29 7.91
C PHE A 70 13.04 7.60 8.69
N THR A 71 11.82 8.13 8.77
CA THR A 71 11.52 9.39 9.45
C THR A 71 11.86 9.32 10.94
N ASP A 72 11.49 8.22 11.61
CA ASP A 72 11.76 8.00 13.03
C ASP A 72 13.26 7.92 13.32
N ARG A 73 14.05 7.29 12.44
CA ARG A 73 15.51 7.26 12.55
C ARG A 73 16.14 8.65 12.42
N GLN A 74 15.66 9.47 11.48
CA GLN A 74 16.14 10.85 11.35
C GLN A 74 15.75 11.69 12.57
N ALA A 75 14.50 11.56 13.04
CA ALA A 75 13.99 12.30 14.19
C ALA A 75 14.73 11.94 15.48
N SER A 76 15.01 10.65 15.69
CA SER A 76 15.82 10.18 16.82
C SER A 76 17.23 10.78 16.79
N THR A 77 17.86 10.78 15.62
CA THR A 77 19.21 11.33 15.44
C THR A 77 19.25 12.83 15.73
N ILE A 78 18.31 13.61 15.17
CA ILE A 78 18.22 15.06 15.41
C ILE A 78 17.89 15.37 16.88
N SER A 79 16.98 14.62 17.49
CA SER A 79 16.65 14.77 18.92
C SER A 79 17.87 14.54 19.82
N ARG A 80 18.75 13.59 19.49
CA ARG A 80 20.01 13.39 20.22
C ARG A 80 20.93 14.61 20.13
N PHE A 81 21.00 15.28 18.99
CA PHE A 81 21.77 16.52 18.84
C PHE A 81 21.15 17.68 19.62
N ASN A 82 19.82 17.83 19.57
CA ASN A 82 19.11 18.87 20.30
C ASN A 82 19.20 18.71 21.82
N ASN A 83 19.25 17.47 22.32
CA ASN A 83 19.37 17.16 23.75
C ASN A 83 20.82 17.07 24.24
N SER A 84 21.81 17.08 23.34
CA SER A 84 23.20 17.15 23.74
C SER A 84 23.49 18.54 24.32
N SER A 85 24.15 18.58 25.48
CA SER A 85 24.46 19.82 26.18
C SER A 85 25.08 20.83 25.21
N ILE A 86 24.52 22.04 25.13
CA ILE A 86 25.03 23.16 24.30
C ILE A 86 26.52 23.47 24.59
N ASN A 87 27.02 23.05 25.76
CA ASN A 87 28.42 23.19 26.19
C ASN A 87 29.28 21.94 25.94
N ALA A 88 28.73 20.86 25.36
CA ALA A 88 29.50 19.67 25.03
C ALA A 88 30.31 19.97 23.77
N ILE A 89 31.62 19.74 23.83
CA ILE A 89 32.53 19.92 22.69
C ILE A 89 32.02 19.06 21.53
N PRO A 90 31.64 19.65 20.39
CA PRO A 90 31.34 18.89 19.17
C PRO A 90 32.52 18.00 18.83
N THR A 91 32.33 16.68 18.84
CA THR A 91 33.33 15.79 18.24
C THR A 91 33.21 15.87 16.72
N GLU A 92 34.30 15.64 15.99
CA GLU A 92 34.24 15.50 14.52
C GLU A 92 33.19 14.46 14.08
N GLN A 93 32.99 13.42 14.90
CA GLN A 93 31.94 12.42 14.69
C GLN A 93 30.54 13.02 14.70
N CYS A 94 30.23 13.96 15.61
CA CYS A 94 28.92 14.64 15.64
C CYS A 94 28.65 15.44 14.36
N LEU A 95 29.66 16.13 13.83
CA LEU A 95 29.54 16.87 12.57
C LEU A 95 29.40 15.93 11.36
N ALA A 96 30.12 14.82 11.34
CA ALA A 96 29.99 13.80 10.29
C ALA A 96 28.59 13.17 10.28
N ASP A 97 28.06 12.85 11.46
CA ASP A 97 26.72 12.30 11.63
C ASP A 97 25.62 13.31 11.23
N LEU A 98 25.77 14.60 11.58
CA LEU A 98 24.85 15.67 11.14
C LEU A 98 24.86 15.85 9.62
N LYS A 99 26.05 15.85 8.99
CA LYS A 99 26.17 15.94 7.52
C LYS A 99 25.54 14.73 6.85
N LYS A 100 25.68 13.54 7.43
CA LYS A 100 25.02 12.33 6.95
C LYS A 100 23.49 12.46 7.01
N VAL A 101 22.94 12.94 8.13
CA VAL A 101 21.50 13.22 8.27
C VAL A 101 21.03 14.22 7.23
N GLN A 102 21.78 15.31 7.00
CA GLN A 102 21.45 16.30 5.97
C GLN A 102 21.31 15.65 4.58
N VAL A 103 22.29 14.84 4.18
CA VAL A 103 22.26 14.11 2.90
C VAL A 103 21.08 13.14 2.85
N GLU A 104 20.82 12.40 3.93
CA GLU A 104 19.69 11.47 3.99
C GLU A 104 18.34 12.20 3.91
N LEU A 105 18.19 13.36 4.56
CA LEU A 105 17.02 14.23 4.45
C LEU A 105 16.82 14.76 3.02
N ASP A 106 17.88 15.04 2.28
CA ASP A 106 17.78 15.42 0.87
C ASP A 106 17.23 14.27 0.00
N THR A 107 17.54 13.01 0.36
CA THR A 107 16.96 11.83 -0.30
C THR A 107 15.51 11.53 0.10
N SER A 108 14.98 12.24 1.10
CA SER A 108 13.62 12.02 1.61
C SER A 108 12.51 12.28 0.57
N VAL A 109 12.79 13.11 -0.44
CA VAL A 109 11.87 13.36 -1.57
C VAL A 109 11.57 12.08 -2.33
N ALA A 110 12.59 11.25 -2.59
CA ALA A 110 12.41 9.97 -3.28
C ALA A 110 11.53 9.00 -2.48
N LYS A 111 11.69 8.96 -1.14
CA LYS A 111 10.86 8.12 -0.27
C LYS A 111 9.40 8.60 -0.23
N ARG A 112 9.17 9.91 -0.17
CA ARG A 112 7.81 10.49 -0.28
C ARG A 112 7.17 10.15 -1.62
N GLN A 113 7.93 10.27 -2.71
CA GLN A 113 7.45 9.94 -4.05
C GLN A 113 7.08 8.46 -4.17
N LEU A 114 7.88 7.56 -3.61
CA LEU A 114 7.58 6.12 -3.62
C LEU A 114 6.24 5.81 -2.93
N VAL A 115 5.98 6.41 -1.76
CA VAL A 115 4.69 6.24 -1.06
C VAL A 115 3.52 6.76 -1.91
N ALA A 116 3.69 7.91 -2.57
CA ALA A 116 2.68 8.47 -3.47
C ALA A 116 2.41 7.54 -4.67
N ASP A 117 3.46 7.05 -5.32
CA ASP A 117 3.37 6.15 -6.48
C ASP A 117 2.64 4.85 -6.13
N GLU A 118 2.99 4.22 -5.01
CA GLU A 118 2.34 2.98 -4.56
C GLU A 118 0.88 3.23 -4.14
N THR A 119 0.57 4.40 -3.57
CA THR A 119 -0.81 4.81 -3.24
C THR A 119 -1.65 4.98 -4.51
N GLN A 120 -1.09 5.61 -5.55
CA GLN A 120 -1.75 5.75 -6.84
C GLN A 120 -2.00 4.39 -7.49
N LYS A 121 -1.00 3.50 -7.51
CA LYS A 121 -1.15 2.14 -8.02
C LYS A 121 -2.25 1.36 -7.29
N LEU A 122 -2.29 1.43 -5.96
CA LEU A 122 -3.33 0.79 -5.15
C LEU A 122 -4.74 1.32 -5.50
N THR A 123 -4.86 2.63 -5.65
CA THR A 123 -6.13 3.29 -6.01
C THR A 123 -6.64 2.81 -7.37
N VAL A 124 -5.76 2.71 -8.37
CA VAL A 124 -6.10 2.21 -9.70
C VAL A 124 -6.50 0.73 -9.65
N THR A 125 -5.74 -0.11 -8.95
CA THR A 125 -6.04 -1.54 -8.83
C THR A 125 -7.36 -1.80 -8.12
N LEU A 126 -7.65 -1.05 -7.04
CA LEU A 126 -8.93 -1.13 -6.34
C LEU A 126 -10.09 -0.69 -7.23
N SER A 127 -9.93 0.41 -7.98
CA SER A 127 -10.95 0.90 -8.90
C SER A 127 -11.30 -0.13 -9.97
N ARG A 128 -10.29 -0.84 -10.50
CA ARG A 128 -10.51 -1.95 -11.45
C ARG A 128 -11.28 -3.10 -10.81
N ALA A 129 -10.87 -3.53 -9.62
CA ALA A 129 -11.55 -4.62 -8.91
C ALA A 129 -13.02 -4.29 -8.59
N VAL A 130 -13.29 -3.05 -8.17
CA VAL A 130 -14.67 -2.57 -7.93
C VAL A 130 -15.48 -2.55 -9.22
N HIS A 131 -14.91 -2.05 -10.32
CA HIS A 131 -15.60 -2.04 -11.60
C HIS A 131 -15.96 -3.46 -12.08
N SER A 132 -15.04 -4.42 -11.93
CA SER A 132 -15.29 -5.82 -12.25
C SER A 132 -16.35 -6.44 -11.34
N LEU A 133 -16.36 -6.08 -10.05
CA LEU A 133 -17.42 -6.52 -9.13
C LEU A 133 -18.80 -6.01 -9.57
N ASP A 134 -18.89 -4.73 -9.94
CA ASP A 134 -20.14 -4.13 -10.40
C ASP A 134 -20.62 -4.79 -11.71
N SER A 135 -19.73 -5.04 -12.67
CA SER A 135 -20.09 -5.69 -13.94
C SER A 135 -20.56 -7.13 -13.74
N ILE A 136 -19.91 -7.87 -12.85
CA ILE A 136 -20.23 -9.28 -12.57
C ILE A 136 -21.52 -9.42 -11.76
N SER A 137 -21.84 -8.44 -10.91
CA SER A 137 -23.11 -8.43 -10.15
C SER A 137 -24.35 -8.48 -11.05
N VAL A 138 -24.24 -8.02 -12.30
CA VAL A 138 -25.30 -8.06 -13.32
C VAL A 138 -25.58 -9.49 -13.80
N LEU A 139 -24.62 -10.40 -13.71
CA LEU A 139 -24.78 -11.81 -14.09
C LEU A 139 -25.63 -12.60 -13.08
N ILE A 140 -25.83 -12.06 -11.87
CA ILE A 140 -26.62 -12.70 -10.82
C ILE A 140 -28.11 -12.37 -11.03
N PRO A 141 -29.00 -13.37 -11.16
CA PRO A 141 -30.44 -13.14 -11.35
C PRO A 141 -31.05 -12.22 -10.28
N ALA A 142 -31.99 -11.37 -10.66
CA ALA A 142 -32.63 -10.39 -9.77
C ALA A 142 -33.41 -11.01 -8.59
N GLY A 143 -33.80 -12.29 -8.71
CA GLY A 143 -34.50 -13.05 -7.65
C GLY A 143 -33.57 -13.83 -6.71
N SER A 144 -32.26 -13.84 -6.95
CA SER A 144 -31.30 -14.47 -6.05
C SER A 144 -31.07 -13.59 -4.83
N THR A 145 -30.86 -14.21 -3.66
CA THR A 145 -30.50 -13.49 -2.44
C THR A 145 -29.18 -12.76 -2.63
N ARG A 146 -29.25 -11.48 -2.99
CA ARG A 146 -28.07 -10.60 -3.12
C ARG A 146 -27.68 -10.14 -1.73
N VAL A 147 -26.57 -10.67 -1.21
CA VAL A 147 -25.84 -9.97 -0.15
C VAL A 147 -25.14 -8.81 -0.84
N TYR A 148 -25.81 -7.67 -0.95
CA TYR A 148 -25.16 -6.46 -1.45
C TYR A 148 -23.97 -6.18 -0.52
N PRO A 149 -22.72 -6.17 -1.04
CA PRO A 149 -21.64 -5.60 -0.27
C PRO A 149 -22.05 -4.16 -0.01
N SER A 150 -21.91 -3.69 1.22
CA SER A 150 -22.06 -2.28 1.51
C SER A 150 -21.13 -1.52 0.56
N HIS A 151 -21.69 -0.88 -0.48
CA HIS A 151 -20.94 -0.14 -1.51
C HIS A 151 -20.12 1.02 -0.92
N SER A 152 -20.22 1.25 0.38
CA SER A 152 -19.18 1.90 1.15
C SER A 152 -17.93 1.01 1.28
N PHE A 153 -17.23 0.75 0.17
CA PHE A 153 -15.78 0.82 0.25
C PHE A 153 -15.45 2.30 0.44
N ARG A 154 -15.74 2.82 1.64
CA ARG A 154 -15.26 4.13 2.04
C ARG A 154 -13.76 3.97 2.08
N LEU A 155 -13.10 4.39 0.99
CA LEU A 155 -11.71 4.83 1.00
C LEU A 155 -11.44 5.83 2.16
N SER A 156 -12.50 6.35 2.80
CA SER A 156 -12.50 7.33 3.87
C SER A 156 -12.55 6.81 5.31
N VAL A 157 -12.41 5.50 5.60
CA VAL A 157 -12.41 5.04 7.01
C VAL A 157 -11.17 4.22 7.29
N ASN A 158 -10.15 4.91 7.83
CA ASN A 158 -8.91 4.36 8.37
C ASN A 158 -8.02 3.63 7.35
N TYR A 159 -7.48 4.39 6.39
CA TYR A 159 -6.10 4.10 5.96
C TYR A 159 -5.24 4.15 7.24
N ARG A 160 -4.90 2.99 7.84
CA ARG A 160 -4.03 2.90 9.04
C ARG A 160 -2.79 3.80 8.91
N TRP A 161 -2.32 3.95 7.68
CA TRP A 161 -1.17 4.74 7.33
C TRP A 161 -1.43 6.23 7.13
N HIS A 162 -2.66 6.71 6.91
CA HIS A 162 -2.90 8.12 6.57
C HIS A 162 -2.38 9.06 7.65
N ASP A 163 -2.86 8.92 8.90
CA ASP A 163 -2.44 9.80 9.99
C ASP A 163 -0.94 9.64 10.29
N ILE A 164 -0.43 8.41 10.23
CA ILE A 164 0.98 8.10 10.52
C ILE A 164 1.90 8.70 9.45
N VAL A 165 1.59 8.51 8.16
CA VAL A 165 2.36 9.05 7.03
C VAL A 165 2.25 10.57 7.01
N MET A 166 1.06 11.15 7.22
CA MET A 166 0.91 12.60 7.28
C MET A 166 1.67 13.21 8.47
N SER A 167 1.69 12.52 9.62
CA SER A 167 2.53 12.91 10.76
C SER A 167 4.01 12.84 10.40
N ALA A 168 4.46 11.75 9.78
CA ALA A 168 5.84 11.59 9.34
C ALA A 168 6.27 12.66 8.32
N VAL A 169 5.41 13.01 7.37
CA VAL A 169 5.65 14.12 6.43
C VAL A 169 5.86 15.44 7.18
N ARG A 170 5.01 15.77 8.15
CA ARG A 170 5.17 17.01 8.95
C ARG A 170 6.48 17.00 9.74
N SER A 171 6.79 15.89 10.41
CA SER A 171 8.05 15.74 11.15
C SER A 171 9.26 15.91 10.23
N LEU A 172 9.22 15.30 9.05
CA LEU A 172 10.27 15.41 8.05
C LEU A 172 10.44 16.85 7.54
N ASP A 173 9.34 17.55 7.24
CA ASP A 173 9.39 18.95 6.80
C ASP A 173 9.95 19.88 7.89
N SER A 174 9.65 19.61 9.16
CA SER A 174 10.28 20.32 10.29
C SER A 174 11.77 20.02 10.36
N MET A 175 12.18 18.75 10.28
CA MET A 175 13.60 18.34 10.31
C MET A 175 14.40 18.99 9.18
N VAL A 176 13.89 18.96 7.94
CA VAL A 176 14.55 19.59 6.78
C VAL A 176 14.80 21.10 7.02
N LYS A 177 13.90 21.80 7.73
CA LYS A 177 14.06 23.21 8.06
C LYS A 177 15.00 23.46 9.24
N GLU A 178 15.01 22.57 10.22
CA GLU A 178 15.75 22.75 11.49
C GLU A 178 17.20 22.26 11.40
N THR A 179 17.48 21.17 10.70
CA THR A 179 18.82 20.56 10.61
C THR A 179 19.92 21.53 10.16
N PRO A 180 19.72 22.42 9.17
CA PRO A 180 20.74 23.39 8.79
C PRO A 180 21.14 24.34 9.93
N ASN A 181 20.18 24.76 10.76
CA ASN A 181 20.45 25.65 11.90
C ASN A 181 21.24 24.93 12.99
N VAL A 182 20.90 23.66 13.25
CA VAL A 182 21.64 22.82 14.20
C VAL A 182 23.07 22.62 13.70
N SER A 183 23.25 22.28 12.42
CA SER A 183 24.58 22.12 11.80
C SER A 183 25.41 23.40 11.94
N CYS A 184 24.86 24.56 11.61
CA CYS A 184 25.55 25.85 11.71
C CYS A 184 26.00 26.17 13.14
N HIS A 185 25.15 25.88 14.14
CA HIS A 185 25.49 26.09 15.54
C HIS A 185 26.67 25.21 15.98
N PHE A 186 26.65 23.92 15.60
CA PHE A 186 27.74 22.99 15.90
C PHE A 186 29.06 23.38 15.21
N GLU A 187 29.01 23.83 13.95
CA GLU A 187 30.18 24.33 13.21
C GLU A 187 30.78 25.59 13.86
N LYS A 188 29.93 26.53 14.28
CA LYS A 188 30.37 27.75 14.97
C LYS A 188 31.06 27.43 16.30
N ASN A 189 30.50 26.52 17.09
CA ASN A 189 31.09 26.12 18.36
C ASN A 189 32.42 25.37 18.18
N ALA A 190 32.54 24.54 17.13
CA ALA A 190 33.81 23.89 16.79
C ALA A 190 34.88 24.92 16.35
N GLY A 191 34.50 25.92 15.55
CA GLY A 191 35.40 26.99 15.10
C GLY A 191 35.90 27.89 16.24
N LEU A 192 35.04 28.22 17.20
CA LEU A 192 35.40 28.99 18.39
C LEU A 192 36.44 28.28 19.26
N ILE A 193 36.36 26.94 19.38
CA ILE A 193 37.32 26.15 20.15
C ILE A 193 38.70 26.17 19.46
N ASN A 194 38.77 26.02 18.15
CA ASN A 194 40.04 26.08 17.42
C ASN A 194 40.74 27.45 17.58
N LEU A 195 39.98 28.56 17.61
CA LEU A 195 40.53 29.89 17.88
C LEU A 195 41.09 30.02 19.31
N VAL A 196 40.36 29.52 20.32
CA VAL A 196 40.81 29.57 21.73
C VAL A 196 42.04 28.69 21.98
N VAL A 197 42.17 27.56 21.29
CA VAL A 197 43.37 26.70 21.38
C VAL A 197 44.58 27.37 20.75
N ILE A 198 44.41 28.06 19.61
CA ILE A 198 45.50 28.78 18.94
C ILE A 198 45.95 30.01 19.75
N GLU A 199 45.05 30.75 20.40
CA GLU A 199 45.41 31.92 21.21
C GLU A 199 46.09 31.58 22.55
N ASN A 200 45.98 30.34 23.02
CA ASN A 200 46.61 29.86 24.26
C ASN A 200 47.84 28.95 24.04
N SER A 201 48.31 28.82 22.79
CA SER A 201 49.53 28.07 22.40
C SER A 201 50.68 29.01 22.06
#